data_AF-A0AAV2AKN2-F1
#
_entry.id   AF-A0AAV2AKN2-F1
#
_cell.length_a   1.000
_cell.length_b   1.000
_cell.length_c   1.000
_cell.angle_alpha   90.00
_cell.angle_beta   90.00
_cell.angle_gamma   90.00
#
_symmetry.space_group_name_H-M   'P 1'
#
loop_
_entity.id
_entity.type
_entity.pdbx_description
1 polymer ?
#
loop_
_entity_poly.entity_id
_entity_poly.type
_entity_poly.pdbx_seq_one_letter_code
_entity_poly.pdbx_strand_id
1 'polypeptide(L)'
;MCAPMGLKAEKWKKFARDEPVKMFLHTSNTEPFCRHHYLINVRCSYSEEGRTVHTTEKGRLFVRLTGTKAQSPVLEAKKDYVQFFPGSTIEFLVSTTQMGRLLRLDLEWRSTASLLNPLTWRLFNVPQIYIRDIVVTHLETGERVVFCGRDESLIPHKIRTIFANQSCVRQPPPFLEDKKKKQDLDSMSSHLKPRFYSDR
;
A
#
# COMPACT_ATOMS: atom_id res chain seq x y z
N MET A 1 6.17 20.09 8.55
CA MET A 1 5.37 21.33 8.67
C MET A 1 5.23 21.95 7.29
N CYS A 2 4.05 22.48 6.93
CA CYS A 2 3.75 23.05 5.61
C CYS A 2 3.38 24.54 5.74
N ALA A 3 3.72 25.34 4.73
CA ALA A 3 3.32 26.74 4.63
C ALA A 3 2.37 26.96 3.44
N PRO A 4 1.37 27.86 3.54
CA PRO A 4 0.62 28.29 2.38
C PRO A 4 1.52 29.11 1.44
N MET A 5 1.48 28.81 0.14
CA MET A 5 2.14 29.63 -0.88
C MET A 5 1.28 30.85 -1.24
N GLY A 6 1.90 32.01 -1.45
CA GLY A 6 1.23 33.23 -1.94
C GLY A 6 0.87 34.22 -0.83
N LEU A 7 -0.28 34.89 -0.95
CA LEU A 7 -0.68 36.04 -0.12
C LEU A 7 -0.72 35.76 1.39
N LYS A 8 -0.86 34.48 1.80
CA LYS A 8 -0.95 34.06 3.20
C LYS A 8 0.37 33.47 3.74
N ALA A 9 1.49 33.61 3.01
CA ALA A 9 2.78 33.03 3.37
C ALA A 9 3.34 33.58 4.70
N GLU A 10 2.96 34.78 5.10
CA GLU A 10 3.30 35.39 6.39
C GLU A 10 2.86 34.56 7.60
N LYS A 11 1.85 33.69 7.44
CA LYS A 11 1.44 32.75 8.48
C LYS A 11 2.54 31.77 8.88
N TRP A 12 3.56 31.59 8.03
CA TRP A 12 4.74 30.79 8.31
C TRP A 12 5.75 31.48 9.23
N LYS A 13 5.70 32.81 9.41
CA LYS A 13 6.71 33.57 10.18
C LYS A 13 6.93 33.02 11.60
N LYS A 14 5.88 32.49 12.24
CA LYS A 14 5.97 31.87 13.57
C LYS A 14 6.81 30.57 13.63
N PHE A 15 7.12 29.99 12.47
CA PHE A 15 7.96 28.79 12.33
C PHE A 15 9.28 29.09 11.61
N ALA A 16 9.51 30.36 11.24
CA ALA A 16 10.75 30.75 10.58
C ALA A 16 11.94 30.56 11.52
N ARG A 17 13.05 30.14 10.93
CA ARG A 17 14.37 30.11 11.56
C ARG A 17 15.28 31.07 10.80
N ASP A 18 16.46 31.31 11.34
CA ASP A 18 17.45 32.19 10.70
C ASP A 18 17.94 31.63 9.34
N GLU A 19 17.81 30.32 9.15
CA GLU A 19 18.17 29.65 7.91
C GLU A 19 17.03 29.67 6.87
N PRO A 20 17.32 29.98 5.58
CA PRO A 20 16.35 29.88 4.50
C PRO A 20 15.78 28.46 4.33
N VAL A 21 14.46 28.35 4.18
CA VAL A 21 13.77 27.07 3.97
C VAL A 21 13.32 26.93 2.53
N LYS A 22 13.71 25.81 1.88
CA LYS A 22 13.20 25.43 0.56
C LYS A 22 11.90 24.64 0.70
N MET A 23 10.89 24.97 -0.10
CA MET A 23 9.59 24.30 -0.10
C MET A 23 9.19 23.91 -1.51
N PHE A 24 8.45 22.80 -1.63
CA PHE A 24 8.01 22.23 -2.90
C PHE A 24 6.51 21.95 -2.84
N LEU A 25 5.83 22.10 -3.98
CA LEU A 25 4.41 21.77 -4.13
C LEU A 25 4.10 21.44 -5.60
N HIS A 26 3.00 20.73 -5.82
CA HIS A 26 2.39 20.62 -7.14
C HIS A 26 1.25 21.62 -7.31
N THR A 27 1.11 22.15 -8.51
CA THR A 27 -0.05 22.95 -8.93
C THR A 27 -0.78 22.28 -10.07
N SER A 28 -2.03 22.69 -10.29
CA SER A 28 -2.74 22.35 -11.51
C SER A 28 -2.15 23.12 -12.71
N ASN A 29 -2.35 22.61 -13.91
CA ASN A 29 -2.05 23.34 -15.15
C ASN A 29 -3.17 24.31 -15.56
N THR A 30 -4.33 24.22 -14.92
CA THR A 30 -5.51 25.07 -15.14
C THR A 30 -6.08 25.57 -13.83
N GLU A 31 -6.82 26.68 -13.88
CA GLU A 31 -7.53 27.23 -12.71
C GLU A 31 -8.66 26.26 -12.23
N PRO A 32 -8.85 26.06 -10.91
CA PRO A 32 -8.02 26.55 -9.81
C PRO A 32 -6.67 25.81 -9.71
N PHE A 33 -5.59 26.57 -9.54
CA PHE A 33 -4.23 26.02 -9.46
C PHE A 33 -3.94 25.22 -8.19
N CYS A 34 -4.79 25.38 -7.17
CA CYS A 34 -4.63 24.72 -5.88
C CYS A 34 -4.77 23.19 -6.01
N ARG A 35 -3.85 22.46 -5.39
CA ARG A 35 -3.88 20.99 -5.29
C ARG A 35 -3.69 20.58 -3.83
N HIS A 36 -4.33 19.47 -3.48
CA HIS A 36 -4.20 18.76 -2.23
C HIS A 36 -3.33 17.52 -2.45
N HIS A 37 -2.47 17.21 -1.49
CA HIS A 37 -1.47 16.17 -1.58
C HIS A 37 -1.87 14.97 -0.71
N TYR A 38 -1.87 13.79 -1.32
CA TYR A 38 -2.21 12.53 -0.66
C TYR A 38 -1.03 11.60 -0.75
N LEU A 39 -0.49 11.22 0.41
CA LEU A 39 0.54 10.20 0.55
C LEU A 39 -0.14 8.84 0.64
N ILE A 40 0.18 7.95 -0.30
CA ILE A 40 -0.43 6.64 -0.41
C ILE A 40 0.65 5.59 -0.15
N ASN A 41 0.39 4.76 0.86
CA ASN A 41 1.23 3.66 1.27
C ASN A 41 0.48 2.35 0.99
N VAL A 42 0.92 1.60 -0.03
CA VAL A 42 0.35 0.31 -0.42
C VAL A 42 1.21 -0.79 0.17
N ARG A 43 0.59 -1.67 0.97
CA ARG A 43 1.29 -2.79 1.60
C ARG A 43 0.88 -4.10 0.95
N CYS A 44 1.85 -4.82 0.42
CA CYS A 44 1.63 -6.13 -0.18
C CYS A 44 1.39 -7.19 0.90
N SER A 45 0.55 -8.16 0.59
CA SER A 45 0.24 -9.30 1.46
C SER A 45 1.46 -10.23 1.61
N TYR A 46 1.42 -11.07 2.63
CA TYR A 46 2.34 -12.18 2.88
C TYR A 46 1.73 -13.55 2.51
N SER A 47 0.62 -13.59 1.76
CA SER A 47 -0.08 -14.82 1.38
C SER A 47 0.82 -15.88 0.72
N GLU A 48 0.53 -17.16 0.94
CA GLU A 48 1.29 -18.27 0.36
C GLU A 48 1.33 -18.19 -1.17
N GLU A 49 0.21 -17.83 -1.79
CA GLU A 49 0.09 -17.67 -3.24
C GLU A 49 1.02 -16.55 -3.74
N GLY A 50 1.11 -15.45 -2.99
CA GLY A 50 2.07 -14.39 -3.25
C GLY A 50 3.52 -14.86 -3.08
N ARG A 51 3.81 -15.69 -2.08
CA ARG A 51 5.17 -16.16 -1.79
C ARG A 51 5.66 -17.28 -2.71
N THR A 52 4.77 -18.12 -3.20
CA THR A 52 5.13 -19.36 -3.93
C THR A 52 4.93 -19.22 -5.43
N VAL A 53 3.87 -18.53 -5.86
CA VAL A 53 3.49 -18.43 -7.29
C VAL A 53 3.83 -17.05 -7.86
N HIS A 54 3.58 -15.98 -7.10
CA HIS A 54 3.73 -14.59 -7.54
C HIS A 54 4.82 -13.85 -6.76
N THR A 55 6.00 -14.47 -6.66
CA THR A 55 7.14 -14.06 -5.81
C THR A 55 7.55 -12.60 -6.00
N THR A 56 7.53 -12.14 -7.25
CA THR A 56 7.94 -10.80 -7.63
C THR A 56 7.28 -10.45 -8.96
N GLU A 57 6.57 -9.33 -8.97
CA GLU A 57 5.91 -8.80 -10.15
C GLU A 57 6.31 -7.35 -10.37
N LYS A 58 6.44 -6.94 -11.63
CA LYS A 58 6.82 -5.57 -12.00
C LYS A 58 5.71 -4.91 -12.81
N GLY A 59 5.41 -3.65 -12.50
CA GLY A 59 4.32 -2.96 -13.17
C GLY A 59 4.12 -1.52 -12.73
N ARG A 60 3.03 -0.92 -13.22
CA ARG A 60 2.59 0.43 -12.84
C ARG A 60 1.27 0.33 -12.11
N LEU A 61 1.11 1.16 -11.09
CA LEU A 61 -0.10 1.26 -10.31
C LEU A 61 -0.80 2.58 -10.64
N PHE A 62 -2.10 2.48 -10.89
CA PHE A 62 -2.98 3.62 -11.10
C PHE A 62 -4.03 3.63 -9.99
N VAL A 63 -4.34 4.82 -9.50
CA VAL A 63 -5.29 5.03 -8.41
C VAL A 63 -6.28 6.11 -8.79
N ARG A 64 -7.55 5.91 -8.42
CA ARG A 64 -8.57 6.94 -8.43
C ARG A 64 -9.15 7.09 -7.03
N LEU A 65 -9.08 8.30 -6.50
CA LEU A 65 -9.63 8.67 -5.20
C LEU A 65 -11.07 9.14 -5.38
N THR A 66 -11.99 8.63 -4.56
CA THR A 66 -13.36 9.16 -4.47
C THR A 66 -13.62 9.58 -3.04
N GLY A 67 -13.89 10.86 -2.84
CA GLY A 67 -14.27 11.42 -1.54
C GLY A 67 -15.66 12.06 -1.57
N THR A 68 -16.06 12.67 -0.46
CA THR A 68 -17.39 13.28 -0.31
C THR A 68 -17.60 14.53 -1.16
N LYS A 69 -16.52 15.21 -1.57
CA LYS A 69 -16.60 16.47 -2.34
C LYS A 69 -16.31 16.29 -3.83
N ALA A 70 -15.47 15.32 -4.18
CA ALA A 70 -14.99 15.16 -5.54
C ALA A 70 -14.45 13.75 -5.79
N GLN A 71 -14.24 13.45 -7.07
CA GLN A 71 -13.52 12.27 -7.55
C GLN A 71 -12.30 12.74 -8.36
N SER A 72 -11.15 12.11 -8.15
CA SER A 72 -9.96 12.40 -8.93
C SER A 72 -10.05 11.79 -10.34
N PRO A 73 -9.27 12.28 -11.32
CA PRO A 73 -8.95 11.48 -12.49
C PRO A 73 -8.18 10.21 -12.07
N VAL A 74 -7.89 9.33 -13.03
CA VAL A 74 -6.97 8.22 -12.82
C VAL A 74 -5.55 8.79 -12.69
N LEU A 75 -4.90 8.53 -11.56
CA LEU A 75 -3.58 9.05 -11.21
C LEU A 75 -2.57 7.90 -11.30
N GLU A 76 -1.49 8.10 -12.04
CA GLU A 76 -0.35 7.18 -12.05
C GLU A 76 0.47 7.37 -10.76
N ALA A 77 0.70 6.30 -10.02
CA ALA A 77 1.40 6.34 -8.72
C ALA A 77 2.87 6.78 -8.86
N LYS A 78 3.58 6.17 -9.82
CA LYS A 78 4.97 6.50 -10.19
C LYS A 78 5.13 6.34 -11.70
N LYS A 79 5.92 7.21 -12.32
CA LYS A 79 6.25 7.14 -13.75
C LYS A 79 7.08 5.89 -14.08
N ASP A 80 7.93 5.48 -13.16
CA ASP A 80 8.77 4.31 -13.29
C ASP A 80 8.03 3.03 -12.89
N TYR A 81 8.46 1.91 -13.47
CA TYR A 81 7.96 0.60 -13.09
C TYR A 81 8.39 0.22 -11.68
N VAL A 82 7.44 -0.23 -10.87
CA VAL A 82 7.64 -0.62 -9.48
C VAL A 82 7.63 -2.14 -9.38
N GLN A 83 8.50 -2.66 -8.50
CA GLN A 83 8.54 -4.07 -8.14
C GLN A 83 7.68 -4.32 -6.90
N PHE A 84 6.79 -5.30 -7.00
CA PHE A 84 5.87 -5.74 -5.97
C PHE A 84 6.28 -7.15 -5.55
N PHE A 85 6.48 -7.36 -4.26
CA PHE A 85 6.82 -8.67 -3.70
C PHE A 85 6.15 -8.81 -2.32
N PRO A 86 5.93 -10.05 -1.84
CA PRO A 86 5.23 -10.27 -0.59
C PRO A 86 5.84 -9.50 0.58
N GLY A 87 5.01 -8.79 1.33
CA GLY A 87 5.44 -7.96 2.46
C GLY A 87 6.04 -6.60 2.14
N SER A 88 6.24 -6.27 0.86
CA SER A 88 6.77 -4.96 0.49
C SER A 88 5.78 -3.84 0.83
N THR A 89 6.31 -2.64 1.05
CA THR A 89 5.53 -1.42 1.18
C THR A 89 5.97 -0.44 0.11
N ILE A 90 5.02 0.01 -0.70
CA ILE A 90 5.25 0.96 -1.78
C ILE A 90 4.62 2.28 -1.40
N GLU A 91 5.42 3.33 -1.40
CA GLU A 91 4.99 4.69 -1.11
C GLU A 91 4.98 5.56 -2.36
N PHE A 92 3.92 6.33 -2.55
CA PHE A 92 3.81 7.34 -3.61
C PHE A 92 2.95 8.52 -3.20
N LEU A 93 3.23 9.65 -3.85
CA LEU A 93 2.57 10.92 -3.62
C LEU A 93 1.71 11.26 -4.84
N VAL A 94 0.44 11.56 -4.62
CA VAL A 94 -0.46 12.07 -5.68
C VAL A 94 -1.02 13.43 -5.30
N SER A 95 -1.29 14.27 -6.29
CA SER A 95 -1.90 15.59 -6.10
C SER A 95 -3.19 15.73 -6.92
N THR A 96 -4.27 16.13 -6.26
CA THR A 96 -5.59 16.29 -6.90
C THR A 96 -6.37 17.42 -6.24
N THR A 97 -7.61 17.65 -6.64
CA THR A 97 -8.48 18.64 -5.98
C THR A 97 -8.85 18.18 -4.55
N GLN A 98 -9.53 19.03 -3.78
CA GLN A 98 -9.98 18.67 -2.45
C GLN A 98 -11.03 17.55 -2.52
N MET A 99 -10.71 16.36 -2.01
CA MET A 99 -11.61 15.20 -2.06
C MET A 99 -12.66 15.21 -0.95
N GLY A 100 -12.41 15.95 0.15
CA GLY A 100 -13.18 15.78 1.38
C GLY A 100 -12.82 14.46 2.08
N ARG A 101 -13.77 13.87 2.81
CA ARG A 101 -13.56 12.57 3.45
C ARG A 101 -13.49 11.48 2.37
N LEU A 102 -12.41 10.69 2.37
CA LEU A 102 -12.26 9.63 1.37
C LEU A 102 -13.26 8.49 1.65
N LEU A 103 -13.95 8.05 0.60
CA LEU A 103 -14.98 7.01 0.66
C LEU A 103 -14.47 5.71 0.04
N ARG A 104 -13.70 5.81 -1.04
CA ARG A 104 -13.34 4.67 -1.89
C ARG A 104 -12.06 4.92 -2.70
N LEU A 105 -11.34 3.84 -2.95
CA LEU A 105 -10.22 3.75 -3.88
C LEU A 105 -10.57 2.80 -5.02
N ASP A 106 -10.30 3.21 -6.26
CA ASP A 106 -10.25 2.31 -7.40
C ASP A 106 -8.77 2.15 -7.81
N LEU A 107 -8.29 0.91 -7.84
CA LEU A 107 -6.91 0.56 -8.16
C LEU A 107 -6.88 -0.20 -9.48
N GLU A 108 -5.92 0.13 -10.32
CA GLU A 108 -5.61 -0.65 -11.51
C GLU A 108 -4.11 -0.91 -11.53
N TRP A 109 -3.72 -2.17 -11.67
CA TRP A 109 -2.34 -2.54 -11.84
C TRP A 109 -2.10 -3.00 -13.27
N ARG A 110 -1.00 -2.56 -13.88
CA ARG A 110 -0.58 -2.96 -15.23
C ARG A 110 0.79 -3.62 -15.14
N SER A 111 0.87 -4.89 -15.48
CA SER A 111 2.12 -5.65 -15.47
C SER A 111 3.02 -5.25 -16.64
N THR A 112 4.34 -5.37 -16.47
CA THR A 112 5.30 -5.32 -17.58
C THR A 112 5.40 -6.63 -18.34
N ALA A 113 4.91 -7.74 -17.77
CA ALA A 113 4.95 -9.02 -18.44
C ALA A 113 4.07 -8.98 -19.69
N SER A 114 4.64 -9.29 -20.85
CA SER A 114 3.87 -9.39 -22.07
C SER A 114 3.03 -10.66 -22.06
N LEU A 115 1.70 -10.49 -22.10
CA LEU A 115 0.74 -11.57 -22.29
C LEU A 115 0.71 -12.10 -23.72
N LEU A 116 1.56 -11.59 -24.63
CA LEU A 116 1.61 -11.96 -26.06
C LEU A 116 3.00 -12.45 -26.51
N ASN A 117 3.99 -12.48 -25.61
CA ASN A 117 5.33 -12.96 -25.92
C ASN A 117 5.49 -14.42 -25.48
N PRO A 118 5.74 -15.37 -26.41
CA PRO A 118 5.88 -16.78 -26.09
C PRO A 118 7.04 -17.10 -25.14
N LEU A 119 8.06 -16.25 -25.05
CA LEU A 119 9.18 -16.42 -24.11
C LEU A 119 8.84 -15.97 -22.67
N THR A 120 7.80 -15.15 -22.48
CA THR A 120 7.32 -14.70 -21.16
C THR A 120 5.91 -15.18 -20.85
N TRP A 121 5.37 -16.07 -21.68
CA TRP A 121 4.03 -16.61 -21.53
C TRP A 121 3.94 -17.52 -20.31
N ARG A 122 3.37 -16.97 -19.24
CA ARG A 122 2.84 -17.74 -18.14
C ARG A 122 1.42 -18.19 -18.49
N LEU A 123 1.29 -19.09 -19.48
CA LEU A 123 0.00 -19.58 -20.01
C LEU A 123 -0.99 -20.05 -18.92
N PHE A 124 -0.47 -20.47 -17.77
CA PHE A 124 -1.27 -20.93 -16.63
C PHE A 124 -1.22 -19.99 -15.40
N ASN A 125 -0.33 -18.99 -15.37
CA ASN A 125 -0.06 -18.16 -14.19
C ASN A 125 -0.06 -16.67 -14.53
N VAL A 126 -1.26 -16.11 -14.77
CA VAL A 126 -1.46 -14.67 -14.95
C VAL A 126 -0.82 -13.94 -13.75
N PRO A 127 0.08 -12.96 -13.97
CA PRO A 127 0.77 -12.31 -12.88
C PRO A 127 -0.22 -11.56 -12.00
N GLN A 128 -0.05 -11.62 -10.69
CA GLN A 128 -0.98 -11.04 -9.71
C GLN A 128 -0.19 -10.44 -8.55
N ILE A 129 -0.70 -9.33 -8.00
CA ILE A 129 -0.14 -8.75 -6.78
C ILE A 129 -1.20 -8.75 -5.68
N TYR A 130 -0.82 -9.11 -4.46
CA TYR A 130 -1.76 -9.22 -3.34
C TYR A 130 -1.60 -8.01 -2.43
N ILE A 131 -2.71 -7.34 -2.11
CA ILE A 131 -2.70 -6.13 -1.28
C ILE A 131 -3.33 -6.42 0.07
N ARG A 132 -2.59 -6.12 1.14
CA ARG A 132 -3.08 -6.25 2.51
C ARG A 132 -3.90 -5.03 2.90
N ASP A 133 -3.26 -3.87 2.90
CA ASP A 133 -3.86 -2.60 3.26
C ASP A 133 -3.25 -1.44 2.47
N ILE A 134 -4.04 -0.39 2.30
CA ILE A 134 -3.62 0.86 1.70
C ILE A 134 -3.95 1.97 2.68
N VAL A 135 -2.94 2.75 3.01
CA VAL A 135 -3.04 3.88 3.91
C VAL A 135 -2.94 5.15 3.08
N VAL A 136 -3.97 5.99 3.13
CA VAL A 136 -3.98 7.29 2.45
C VAL A 136 -3.97 8.38 3.51
N THR A 137 -2.96 9.24 3.46
CA THR A 137 -2.79 10.38 4.36
C THR A 137 -2.94 11.68 3.57
N HIS A 138 -3.92 12.50 3.94
CA HIS A 138 -4.07 13.86 3.41
C HIS A 138 -3.03 14.76 4.10
N LEU A 139 -2.06 15.28 3.34
CA LEU A 139 -0.89 15.95 3.92
C LEU A 139 -1.21 17.35 4.49
N GLU A 140 -2.19 18.05 3.94
CA GLU A 140 -2.59 19.37 4.44
C GLU A 140 -3.43 19.31 5.72
N THR A 141 -4.22 18.24 5.94
CA THR A 141 -5.09 18.10 7.12
C THR A 141 -4.55 17.11 8.16
N GLY A 142 -3.64 16.22 7.77
CA GLY A 142 -3.18 15.10 8.59
C GLY A 142 -4.19 13.95 8.69
N GLU A 143 -5.35 14.04 8.03
CA GLU A 143 -6.36 12.98 8.06
C GLU A 143 -5.81 11.70 7.40
N ARG A 144 -6.06 10.56 8.03
CA ARG A 144 -5.58 9.27 7.59
C ARG A 144 -6.72 8.27 7.47
N VAL A 145 -6.83 7.64 6.30
CA VAL A 145 -7.85 6.63 6.00
C VAL A 145 -7.16 5.33 5.61
N VAL A 146 -7.68 4.21 6.11
CA VAL A 146 -7.16 2.87 5.81
C VAL A 146 -8.18 2.13 4.95
N PHE A 147 -7.72 1.58 3.83
CA PHE A 147 -8.49 0.77 2.89
C PHE A 147 -7.96 -0.67 2.95
N CYS A 148 -8.84 -1.62 3.22
CA CYS A 148 -8.44 -3.00 3.44
C CYS A 148 -8.52 -3.80 2.13
N GLY A 149 -7.36 -4.28 1.67
CA GLY A 149 -7.25 -5.12 0.47
C GLY A 149 -7.69 -6.57 0.69
N ARG A 150 -7.76 -7.00 1.97
CA ARG A 150 -8.19 -8.36 2.39
C ARG A 150 -7.37 -9.48 1.75
N ASP A 151 -6.10 -9.18 1.45
CA ASP A 151 -5.20 -10.11 0.80
C ASP A 151 -5.75 -10.61 -0.54
N GLU A 152 -6.56 -9.78 -1.22
CA GLU A 152 -7.08 -10.09 -2.54
C GLU A 152 -6.09 -9.64 -3.63
N SER A 153 -6.08 -10.40 -4.72
CA SER A 153 -5.22 -10.17 -5.87
C SER A 153 -5.70 -8.99 -6.73
N LEU A 154 -4.77 -8.14 -7.17
CA LEU A 154 -4.94 -7.27 -8.33
C LEU A 154 -4.48 -8.01 -9.57
N ILE A 155 -5.44 -8.22 -10.48
CA ILE A 155 -5.21 -8.81 -11.80
C ILE A 155 -4.86 -7.67 -12.77
N PRO A 156 -3.89 -7.86 -13.68
CA PRO A 156 -3.52 -6.86 -14.67
C PRO A 156 -4.73 -6.29 -15.41
N HIS A 157 -4.79 -4.98 -15.57
CA HIS A 157 -5.84 -4.23 -16.26
C HIS A 157 -7.26 -4.36 -15.66
N LYS A 158 -7.42 -5.06 -14.53
CA LYS A 158 -8.70 -5.14 -13.82
C LYS A 158 -8.75 -4.08 -12.73
N ILE A 159 -9.79 -3.26 -12.76
CA ILE A 159 -10.04 -2.27 -11.71
C ILE A 159 -10.56 -3.00 -10.46
N ARG A 160 -9.91 -2.75 -9.33
CA ARG A 160 -10.34 -3.20 -8.01
C ARG A 160 -10.78 -2.02 -7.17
N THR A 161 -11.99 -2.11 -6.64
CA THR A 161 -12.58 -1.08 -5.79
C THR A 161 -12.53 -1.48 -4.31
N ILE A 162 -12.10 -0.56 -3.43
CA ILE A 162 -11.98 -0.76 -1.98
C ILE A 162 -12.62 0.43 -1.25
N PHE A 163 -13.45 0.15 -0.23
CA PHE A 163 -14.18 1.18 0.52
C PHE A 163 -13.56 1.44 1.91
N ALA A 164 -13.62 2.68 2.40
CA ALA A 164 -12.96 3.16 3.62
C ALA A 164 -13.49 2.57 4.95
N ASN A 165 -14.67 1.94 4.93
CA ASN A 165 -15.35 1.42 6.14
C ASN A 165 -15.24 -0.11 6.28
N GLN A 166 -14.35 -0.75 5.53
CA GLN A 166 -14.12 -2.18 5.68
C GLN A 166 -13.07 -2.40 6.76
N SER A 167 -13.37 -3.20 7.77
CA SER A 167 -12.41 -3.53 8.83
C SER A 167 -11.31 -4.46 8.30
N CYS A 168 -10.05 -4.12 8.56
CA CYS A 168 -8.90 -4.99 8.27
C CYS A 168 -8.81 -6.01 9.40
N VAL A 169 -9.07 -7.28 9.12
CA VAL A 169 -8.68 -8.35 10.04
C VAL A 169 -7.16 -8.42 9.98
N ARG A 170 -6.47 -8.13 11.08
CA ARG A 170 -5.01 -8.29 11.15
C ARG A 170 -4.72 -9.78 11.13
N GLN A 171 -4.31 -10.32 9.99
CA GLN A 171 -3.59 -11.59 10.03
C GLN A 171 -2.23 -11.31 10.67
N PRO A 172 -1.85 -12.03 11.74
CA PRO A 172 -0.50 -11.92 12.28
C PRO A 172 0.51 -12.30 11.18
N PRO A 173 1.73 -11.72 11.19
CA PRO A 173 2.77 -12.17 10.27
C PRO A 173 3.01 -13.67 10.49
N PRO A 174 3.04 -14.50 9.43
CA PRO A 174 3.17 -15.97 9.57
C PRO A 174 4.43 -16.39 10.35
N PHE A 175 5.46 -15.53 10.42
CA PHE A 175 6.67 -15.78 11.22
C PHE A 175 6.40 -15.92 12.73
N LEU A 176 5.31 -15.36 13.24
CA LEU A 176 4.87 -15.54 14.64
C LEU A 176 4.09 -16.84 14.85
N GLU A 177 3.40 -17.34 13.82
CA GLU A 177 2.70 -18.62 13.89
C GLU A 177 3.66 -19.79 13.86
N ASP A 178 4.71 -19.74 13.04
CA ASP A 178 5.75 -20.79 13.02
C ASP A 178 6.49 -20.91 14.35
N LYS A 179 6.76 -19.77 15.01
CA LYS A 179 7.37 -19.77 16.36
C LYS A 179 6.43 -20.35 17.40
N LYS A 180 5.15 -19.97 17.38
CA LYS A 180 4.15 -20.49 18.32
C LYS A 180 3.93 -21.99 18.11
N LYS A 181 3.81 -22.44 16.86
CA LYS A 181 3.64 -23.85 16.50
C LYS A 181 4.86 -24.69 16.86
N LYS A 182 6.08 -24.17 16.69
CA LYS A 182 7.32 -24.83 17.14
C LYS A 182 7.45 -24.88 18.66
N GLN A 183 7.06 -23.81 19.35
CA GLN A 183 7.10 -23.72 20.81
C GLN A 183 6.03 -24.63 21.46
N ASP A 184 4.85 -24.76 20.85
CA ASP A 184 3.80 -25.69 21.27
C ASP A 184 4.21 -27.16 21.01
N LEU A 185 4.89 -27.46 19.89
CA LEU A 185 5.44 -28.80 19.61
C LEU A 185 6.56 -29.19 20.60
N ASP A 186 7.47 -28.25 20.91
CA ASP A 186 8.58 -28.50 21.84
C ASP A 186 8.08 -28.66 23.29
N SER A 187 6.99 -27.96 23.66
CA SER A 187 6.33 -28.14 24.96
C SER A 187 5.67 -29.51 25.10
N MET A 188 5.01 -30.03 24.06
CA MET A 188 4.42 -31.38 24.07
C MET A 188 5.47 -32.51 24.10
N SER A 189 6.63 -32.32 23.48
CA SER A 189 7.72 -33.30 23.48
C SER A 189 8.40 -33.45 24.86
N SER A 190 8.41 -32.39 25.66
CA SER A 190 9.04 -32.39 27.00
C SER A 190 8.32 -33.26 28.05
N HIS A 191 7.08 -33.69 27.79
CA HIS A 191 6.29 -34.56 28.68
C HIS A 191 6.46 -36.06 28.42
N LEU A 192 7.20 -36.45 27.36
CA LEU A 192 7.49 -37.84 27.03
C LEU A 192 8.99 -38.14 27.23
N LYS A 193 9.48 -38.03 28.47
CA LYS A 193 10.74 -38.68 28.86
C LYS A 193 10.44 -40.04 29.49
N PRO A 194 10.92 -41.16 28.93
CA PRO A 194 10.81 -42.46 29.57
C PRO A 194 11.66 -42.48 30.85
N ARG A 195 11.05 -42.88 31.96
CA ARG A 195 11.78 -43.24 33.19
C ARG A 195 12.56 -44.53 32.91
N PHE A 196 13.86 -44.41 32.69
CA PHE A 196 14.78 -45.55 32.79
C PHE A 196 14.79 -46.02 34.25
N TYR A 197 14.41 -47.29 34.46
CA TYR A 197 14.56 -47.96 35.74
C TYR A 197 15.98 -48.53 35.82
N SER A 198 16.73 -48.11 36.84
CA SER A 198 18.04 -48.66 37.21
C SER A 198 17.85 -49.79 38.22
N ASP A 199 18.72 -50.79 38.11
CA ASP A 199 19.19 -51.74 39.13
C ASP A 199 18.19 -52.75 39.74
N ARG A 200 18.36 -54.04 39.39
CA ARG A 200 19.21 -54.99 40.13
C ARG A 200 19.29 -56.35 39.44
#